data_AF-A0AAW2CUL9-F1
#
_entry.id   AF-A0AAW2CUL9-F1
#
_cell.length_a   1.000
_cell.length_b   1.000
_cell.length_c   1.000
_cell.angle_alpha   90.00
_cell.angle_beta   90.00
_cell.angle_gamma   90.00
#
_symmetry.space_group_name_H-M   'P 1'
#
loop_
_entity.id
_entity.type
_entity.pdbx_description
1 polymer ?
#
loop_
_entity_poly.entity_id
_entity_poly.type
_entity_poly.pdbx_seq_one_letter_code
_entity_poly.pdbx_strand_id
1 'polypeptide(L)'
;MDRLLKAARTSGSLNLSNRSLRDVPNEVYQSLDAVGKDENWWEAVELQKLILAHNNIESLKEDLRNLPQLTVLNVSHNKLSDLPAAIGELPMLKSLDVSFNSILKIPEEIGSATSLVKFDCSCNRLKELPSSIGRCVELSDLKASKNVIVGLPEDLVNCSKLTKLDVEGNKLTMLSENLIASWTMLTEFNASKNLLSSIPENIGNLSHLIRFDLHQNKISSIPPSIMGCSSLVEFYMGNNSLSSLPTEIGVLSRLGNLDLHSNQLKEYPVEACKLHLSVLDLSNNSLTGLPPEMGNMTTLRKLLLTGNPLRTLRSSLVSGPTPALLKYLRSRLSEGEDSEITTPTKEDVITRAARLSIASKELSLEGLSLSAVPSEVWESGEVIKVDLSRNAIQELPVELSSCISLQILILSRNKIKDWPGAILKSLPNLLCLKLDNNPLRQIPSDGFQAVSRVQVLDLSGTASSLPEHPAFSSMSHLQELYLRRMQLHEVPSDIFNLQQLRILDLSQNSLQSVSVEFQRLTSLSELGLSDNNISVLPPELGLLEPSLQALRLDGNPMRSIRRTILDRGTKAVLNYLKDKIPQ
;
A
#
# COMPACT_ATOMS: atom_id res chain seq x y z
N MET A 1 42.18 -18.16 31.81
CA MET A 1 42.56 -17.08 30.88
C MET A 1 43.32 -17.66 29.70
N ASP A 2 44.37 -18.45 29.95
CA ASP A 2 45.29 -19.00 28.93
C ASP A 2 44.61 -19.76 27.80
N ARG A 3 43.61 -20.61 28.10
CA ARG A 3 42.84 -21.33 27.05
C ARG A 3 42.13 -20.38 26.08
N LEU A 4 41.65 -19.23 26.55
CA LEU A 4 40.97 -18.23 25.73
C LEU A 4 41.97 -17.42 24.90
N LEU A 5 43.10 -17.07 25.49
CA LEU A 5 44.19 -16.40 24.77
C LEU A 5 44.75 -17.29 23.67
N LYS A 6 44.93 -18.59 23.94
CA LYS A 6 45.33 -19.57 22.92
C LYS A 6 44.32 -19.67 21.77
N ALA A 7 43.02 -19.74 22.08
CA ALA A 7 41.97 -19.73 21.06
C ALA A 7 41.92 -18.41 20.28
N ALA A 8 42.18 -17.28 20.93
CA ALA A 8 42.28 -15.98 20.27
C ALA A 8 43.48 -15.91 19.32
N ARG A 9 44.63 -16.49 19.68
CA ARG A 9 45.80 -16.62 18.80
C ARG A 9 45.53 -17.46 17.56
N THR A 10 44.59 -18.41 17.59
CA THR A 10 44.21 -19.16 16.38
C THR A 10 43.18 -18.40 15.52
N SER A 11 42.32 -17.60 16.13
CA SER A 11 41.14 -17.00 15.48
C SER A 11 41.22 -15.51 15.19
N GLY A 12 42.19 -14.81 15.78
CA GLY A 12 42.26 -13.35 15.79
C GLY A 12 41.11 -12.67 16.58
N SER A 13 40.34 -13.42 17.38
CA SER A 13 39.21 -12.88 18.12
C SER A 13 39.20 -13.32 19.59
N LEU A 14 39.08 -12.34 20.49
CA LEU A 14 39.01 -12.55 21.92
C LEU A 14 37.72 -11.95 22.49
N ASN A 15 36.88 -12.80 23.07
CA ASN A 15 35.66 -12.40 23.76
C ASN A 15 35.77 -12.70 25.26
N LEU A 16 35.79 -11.65 26.06
CA LEU A 16 35.87 -11.65 27.51
C LEU A 16 34.63 -11.00 28.16
N SER A 17 33.50 -10.98 27.45
CA SER A 17 32.26 -10.41 27.98
C SER A 17 31.71 -11.16 29.20
N ASN A 18 30.96 -10.47 30.06
CA ASN A 18 30.25 -11.05 31.21
C ASN A 18 31.16 -11.81 32.20
N ARG A 19 32.37 -11.30 32.45
CA ARG A 19 33.35 -11.93 33.35
C ARG A 19 33.59 -11.15 34.63
N SER A 20 32.84 -10.07 34.86
CA SER A 20 32.98 -9.17 36.01
C SER A 20 34.39 -8.60 36.16
N LEU A 21 35.14 -8.47 35.05
CA LEU A 21 36.50 -7.92 35.04
C LEU A 21 36.49 -6.47 35.51
N ARG A 22 37.43 -6.10 36.39
CA ARG A 22 37.66 -4.70 36.81
C ARG A 22 38.71 -3.99 35.97
N ASP A 23 39.60 -4.77 35.37
CA ASP A 23 40.65 -4.33 34.47
C ASP A 23 40.79 -5.33 33.33
N VAL A 24 41.32 -4.86 32.20
CA VAL A 24 41.72 -5.75 31.12
C VAL A 24 43.02 -6.45 31.53
N PRO A 25 43.08 -7.80 31.49
CA PRO A 25 44.30 -8.53 31.82
C PRO A 25 45.49 -8.11 30.96
N ASN A 26 46.68 -7.98 31.56
CA ASN A 26 47.88 -7.49 30.87
C ASN A 26 48.25 -8.34 29.66
N GLU A 27 47.97 -9.64 29.73
CA GLU A 27 48.26 -10.62 28.69
C GLU A 27 47.47 -10.34 27.40
N VAL A 28 46.38 -9.58 27.47
CA VAL A 28 45.59 -9.16 26.29
C VAL A 28 46.34 -8.11 25.47
N TYR A 29 47.11 -7.23 26.12
CA TYR A 29 47.85 -6.15 25.47
C TYR A 29 49.23 -6.59 24.94
N GLN A 30 49.61 -7.85 25.16
CA GLN A 30 50.90 -8.35 24.72
C GLN A 30 50.83 -8.78 23.26
N SER A 31 51.79 -8.28 22.47
CA SER A 31 52.06 -8.73 21.10
C SER A 31 52.44 -10.23 21.08
N LEU A 32 52.41 -10.85 19.89
CA LEU A 32 52.79 -12.23 19.64
C LEU A 32 54.22 -12.59 20.13
N ASP A 33 55.06 -11.60 20.41
CA ASP A 33 56.40 -11.80 20.99
C ASP A 33 56.38 -12.34 22.43
N ALA A 34 55.21 -12.36 23.10
CA ALA A 34 55.04 -12.88 24.47
C ALA A 34 54.51 -14.33 24.52
N VAL A 35 54.71 -15.11 23.45
CA VAL A 35 54.26 -16.50 23.39
C VAL A 35 55.17 -17.38 24.28
N GLY A 36 54.56 -18.17 25.18
CA GLY A 36 55.27 -19.12 26.03
C GLY A 36 56.00 -20.19 25.20
N LYS A 37 57.05 -20.80 25.78
CA LYS A 37 58.00 -21.72 25.10
C LYS A 37 57.38 -22.91 24.34
N ASP A 38 56.08 -23.18 24.47
CA ASP A 38 55.38 -24.35 23.93
C ASP A 38 54.33 -24.03 22.82
N GLU A 39 54.38 -22.85 22.20
CA GLU A 39 53.46 -22.44 21.13
C GLU A 39 54.20 -21.99 19.86
N ASN A 40 53.73 -22.48 18.70
CA ASN A 40 54.23 -22.12 17.37
C ASN A 40 53.84 -20.67 17.04
N TRP A 41 54.67 -19.70 17.43
CA TRP A 41 54.41 -18.27 17.23
C TRP A 41 54.18 -17.88 15.75
N TRP A 42 54.67 -18.69 14.79
CA TRP A 42 54.44 -18.50 13.35
C TRP A 42 53.02 -18.91 12.87
N GLU A 43 52.26 -19.65 13.68
CA GLU A 43 50.84 -20.00 13.41
C GLU A 43 49.86 -19.05 14.09
N ALA A 44 50.36 -18.14 14.93
CA ALA A 44 49.53 -17.25 15.72
C ALA A 44 49.09 -16.02 14.91
N VAL A 45 47.80 -15.74 14.94
CA VAL A 45 47.13 -14.60 14.30
C VAL A 45 47.05 -13.46 15.33
N GLU A 46 47.47 -12.27 14.92
CA GLU A 46 47.32 -11.07 15.74
C GLU A 46 45.85 -10.77 16.03
N LEU A 47 45.59 -10.11 17.16
CA LEU A 47 44.24 -9.86 17.63
C LEU A 47 43.54 -8.80 16.75
N GLN A 48 42.51 -9.23 16.03
CA GLN A 48 41.69 -8.38 15.16
C GLN A 48 40.38 -7.93 15.81
N LYS A 49 39.84 -8.70 16.76
CA LYS A 49 38.57 -8.41 17.42
C LYS A 49 38.68 -8.62 18.93
N LEU A 50 38.45 -7.56 19.69
CA LEU A 50 38.45 -7.58 21.15
C LEU A 50 37.09 -7.17 21.69
N ILE A 51 36.40 -8.08 22.38
CA ILE A 51 35.09 -7.87 22.97
C ILE A 51 35.21 -8.00 24.49
N LEU A 52 35.02 -6.88 25.19
CA LEU A 52 35.11 -6.70 26.63
C LEU A 52 33.76 -6.26 27.24
N ALA A 53 32.67 -6.40 26.49
CA ALA A 53 31.35 -5.92 26.86
C ALA A 53 30.81 -6.51 28.18
N HIS A 54 29.96 -5.78 28.90
CA HIS A 54 29.31 -6.25 30.13
C HIS A 54 30.31 -6.72 31.21
N ASN A 55 31.24 -5.85 31.57
CA ASN A 55 32.17 -6.05 32.67
C ASN A 55 32.11 -4.86 33.65
N ASN A 56 33.07 -4.75 34.56
CA ASN A 56 33.21 -3.66 35.52
C ASN A 56 34.49 -2.86 35.25
N ILE A 57 34.95 -2.78 34.00
CA ILE A 57 36.25 -2.18 33.66
C ILE A 57 36.20 -0.67 33.93
N GLU A 58 37.14 -0.18 34.74
CA GLU A 58 37.18 1.23 35.17
C GLU A 58 38.09 2.08 34.27
N SER A 59 39.14 1.50 33.70
CA SER A 59 40.01 2.19 32.74
C SER A 59 40.58 1.23 31.68
N LEU A 60 40.93 1.78 30.52
CA LEU A 60 41.73 1.10 29.50
C LEU A 60 43.17 1.62 29.56
N LYS A 61 44.14 0.75 29.30
CA LYS A 61 45.56 1.10 29.32
C LYS A 61 46.00 1.66 27.98
N GLU A 62 47.01 2.53 28.01
CA GLU A 62 47.71 3.00 26.81
C GLU A 62 48.41 1.86 26.04
N ASP A 63 48.59 0.69 26.67
CA ASP A 63 49.10 -0.52 26.02
C ASP A 63 48.18 -1.04 24.91
N LEU A 64 46.98 -0.47 24.74
CA LEU A 64 46.10 -0.74 23.60
C LEU A 64 46.81 -0.52 22.25
N ARG A 65 47.78 0.40 22.18
CA ARG A 65 48.62 0.67 20.99
C ARG A 65 49.40 -0.55 20.50
N ASN A 66 49.60 -1.56 21.35
CA ASN A 66 50.30 -2.80 21.01
C ASN A 66 49.43 -3.76 20.16
N LEU A 67 48.20 -3.38 19.80
CA LEU A 67 47.27 -4.19 19.01
C LEU A 67 47.01 -3.58 17.61
N PRO A 68 48.03 -3.47 16.74
CA PRO A 68 47.95 -2.70 15.49
C PRO A 68 46.95 -3.28 14.46
N GLN A 69 46.63 -4.57 14.54
CA GLN A 69 45.67 -5.25 13.66
C GLN A 69 44.24 -5.21 14.18
N LEU A 70 43.98 -4.52 15.29
CA LEU A 70 42.65 -4.49 15.89
C LEU A 70 41.67 -3.73 14.98
N THR A 71 40.65 -4.46 14.50
CA THR A 71 39.58 -3.94 13.62
C THR A 71 38.29 -3.66 14.37
N VAL A 72 38.02 -4.39 15.45
CA VAL A 72 36.82 -4.25 16.26
C VAL A 72 37.21 -4.20 17.73
N LEU A 73 36.82 -3.12 18.40
CA LEU A 73 36.93 -2.98 19.84
C LEU A 73 35.53 -2.69 20.41
N ASN A 74 35.04 -3.59 21.26
CA ASN A 74 33.81 -3.39 22.01
C ASN A 74 34.11 -3.41 23.51
N VAL A 75 33.95 -2.27 24.16
CA VAL A 75 34.08 -2.08 25.62
C VAL A 75 32.78 -1.55 26.22
N SER A 76 31.64 -1.84 25.58
CA SER A 76 30.33 -1.39 26.03
C SER A 76 29.92 -1.97 27.39
N HIS A 77 29.00 -1.31 28.08
CA HIS A 77 28.49 -1.77 29.39
C HIS A 77 29.62 -2.03 30.40
N ASN A 78 30.43 -1.00 30.64
CA ASN A 78 31.53 -0.99 31.62
C ASN A 78 31.41 0.27 32.51
N LYS A 79 32.50 0.62 33.21
CA LYS A 79 32.57 1.78 34.12
C LYS A 79 33.64 2.79 33.71
N LEU A 80 33.99 2.82 32.42
CA LEU A 80 35.04 3.70 31.91
C LEU A 80 34.68 5.17 32.15
N SER A 81 35.61 5.94 32.73
CA SER A 81 35.48 7.41 32.88
C SER A 81 36.08 8.19 31.72
N ASP A 82 37.07 7.61 31.03
CA ASP A 82 37.84 8.21 29.96
C ASP A 82 38.31 7.13 28.98
N LEU A 83 38.78 7.57 27.81
CA LEU A 83 39.35 6.71 26.77
C LEU A 83 40.83 7.11 26.54
N PRO A 84 41.77 6.16 26.45
CA PRO A 84 43.20 6.45 26.29
C PRO A 84 43.51 7.01 24.89
N ALA A 85 44.61 7.75 24.78
CA ALA A 85 45.09 8.32 23.52
C ALA A 85 45.46 7.23 22.50
N ALA A 86 45.90 6.07 22.99
CA ALA A 86 46.22 4.88 22.20
C ALA A 86 45.11 4.42 21.24
N ILE A 87 43.85 4.85 21.41
CA ILE A 87 42.78 4.57 20.43
C ILE A 87 43.11 5.12 19.04
N GLY A 88 43.82 6.25 18.98
CA GLY A 88 44.28 6.84 17.73
C GLY A 88 45.45 6.11 17.08
N GLU A 89 46.11 5.23 17.82
CA GLU A 89 47.25 4.42 17.38
C GLU A 89 46.81 3.05 16.83
N LEU A 90 45.50 2.85 16.57
CA LEU A 90 44.93 1.64 15.99
C LEU A 90 44.58 1.85 14.50
N PRO A 91 45.53 1.66 13.56
CA PRO A 91 45.35 2.05 12.15
C PRO A 91 44.27 1.24 11.43
N MET A 92 43.98 0.01 11.89
CA MET A 92 43.02 -0.90 11.27
C MET A 92 41.64 -0.85 11.92
N LEU A 93 41.42 0.01 12.93
CA LEU A 93 40.17 0.06 13.69
C LEU A 93 39.02 0.52 12.80
N LYS A 94 38.03 -0.35 12.62
CA LYS A 94 36.84 -0.12 11.78
C LYS A 94 35.58 0.08 12.63
N SER A 95 35.52 -0.57 13.79
CA SER A 95 34.35 -0.52 14.67
C SER A 95 34.79 -0.30 16.11
N LEU A 96 34.34 0.80 16.70
CA LEU A 96 34.55 1.13 18.10
C LEU A 96 33.21 1.28 18.81
N ASP A 97 33.00 0.50 19.86
CA ASP A 97 31.82 0.60 20.73
C ASP A 97 32.27 0.82 22.18
N VAL A 98 32.02 2.03 22.67
CA VAL A 98 32.28 2.49 24.04
C VAL A 98 30.98 2.85 24.76
N SER A 99 29.84 2.36 24.26
CA SER A 99 28.52 2.71 24.77
C SER A 99 28.27 2.22 26.20
N PHE A 100 27.32 2.82 26.92
CA PHE A 100 26.97 2.45 28.31
C PHE A 100 28.19 2.45 29.24
N ASN A 101 28.88 3.59 29.31
CA ASN A 101 29.98 3.86 30.23
C ASN A 101 29.73 5.18 30.97
N SER A 102 30.75 5.77 31.59
CA SER A 102 30.69 7.08 32.26
C SER A 102 31.68 8.08 31.64
N ILE A 103 31.94 7.95 30.34
CA ILE A 103 32.97 8.73 29.64
C ILE A 103 32.58 10.20 29.57
N LEU A 104 33.51 11.08 29.97
CA LEU A 104 33.33 12.54 29.98
C LEU A 104 33.75 13.21 28.67
N LYS A 105 34.82 12.70 28.03
CA LYS A 105 35.40 13.21 26.80
C LYS A 105 35.93 12.06 25.94
N ILE A 106 35.83 12.19 24.63
CA ILE A 106 36.58 11.36 23.67
C ILE A 106 37.90 12.09 23.34
N PRO A 107 39.07 11.40 23.37
CA PRO A 107 40.37 11.98 23.04
C PRO A 107 40.43 12.51 21.60
N GLU A 108 41.25 13.53 21.34
CA GLU A 108 41.44 14.09 19.99
C GLU A 108 42.19 13.13 19.05
N GLU A 109 42.89 12.17 19.64
CA GLU A 109 43.60 11.13 18.93
C GLU A 109 42.65 10.19 18.16
N ILE A 110 41.34 10.19 18.46
CA ILE A 110 40.35 9.41 17.69
C ILE A 110 40.38 9.76 16.20
N GLY A 111 40.71 11.00 15.84
CA GLY A 111 40.83 11.42 14.44
C GLY A 111 41.98 10.76 13.67
N SER A 112 42.92 10.11 14.37
CA SER A 112 43.99 9.32 13.74
C SER A 112 43.52 7.93 13.31
N ALA A 113 42.40 7.44 13.84
CA ALA A 113 41.77 6.18 13.43
C ALA A 113 41.00 6.35 12.10
N THR A 114 41.71 6.67 11.02
CA THR A 114 41.11 7.05 9.72
C THR A 114 40.31 5.93 9.04
N SER A 115 40.55 4.67 9.43
CA SER A 115 39.79 3.49 8.99
C SER A 115 38.45 3.30 9.69
N LEU A 116 38.09 4.17 10.65
CA LEU A 116 36.91 4.01 11.49
C LEU A 116 35.62 4.18 10.66
N VAL A 117 34.81 3.11 10.62
CA VAL A 117 33.56 3.05 9.85
C VAL A 117 32.35 3.18 10.77
N LYS A 118 32.44 2.63 11.98
CA LYS A 118 31.37 2.64 12.98
C LYS A 118 31.89 3.11 14.33
N PHE A 119 31.21 4.09 14.92
CA PHE A 119 31.53 4.57 16.24
C PHE A 119 30.28 4.72 17.09
N ASP A 120 30.21 3.95 18.18
CA ASP A 120 29.15 4.06 19.17
C ASP A 120 29.72 4.55 20.51
N CYS A 121 29.32 5.74 20.91
CA CYS A 121 29.64 6.37 22.18
C CYS A 121 28.37 6.70 22.99
N SER A 122 27.26 6.02 22.69
CA SER A 122 25.97 6.23 23.32
C SER A 122 25.95 5.95 24.82
N CYS A 123 25.00 6.54 25.56
CA CYS A 123 24.84 6.33 27.00
C CYS A 123 26.13 6.60 27.79
N ASN A 124 26.70 7.79 27.60
CA ASN A 124 27.85 8.30 28.33
C ASN A 124 27.52 9.69 28.93
N ARG A 125 28.53 10.48 29.28
CA ARG A 125 28.38 11.83 29.84
C ARG A 125 29.12 12.88 29.01
N LEU A 126 29.22 12.65 27.70
CA LEU A 126 29.96 13.50 26.76
C LEU A 126 29.29 14.88 26.67
N LYS A 127 30.09 15.94 26.85
CA LYS A 127 29.66 17.34 26.65
C LYS A 127 29.79 17.79 25.20
N GLU A 128 30.73 17.22 24.47
CA GLU A 128 31.03 17.51 23.09
C GLU A 128 31.68 16.29 22.43
N LEU A 129 31.64 16.25 21.11
CA LEU A 129 32.50 15.37 20.32
C LEU A 129 33.78 16.13 19.97
N PRO A 130 34.94 15.46 19.86
CA PRO A 130 36.19 16.10 19.47
C PRO A 130 36.15 16.53 18.00
N SER A 131 36.75 17.66 17.65
CA SER A 131 36.76 18.15 16.25
C SER A 131 37.51 17.21 15.31
N SER A 132 38.55 16.55 15.82
CA SER A 132 39.32 15.53 15.11
C SER A 132 38.51 14.37 14.54
N ILE A 133 37.30 14.09 15.03
CA ILE A 133 36.44 13.03 14.47
C ILE A 133 36.14 13.26 12.98
N GLY A 134 36.17 14.52 12.51
CA GLY A 134 36.04 14.86 11.09
C GLY A 134 37.12 14.25 10.20
N ARG A 135 38.26 13.82 10.75
CA ARG A 135 39.32 13.11 10.01
C ARG A 135 38.99 11.64 9.74
N CYS A 136 37.99 11.08 10.40
CA CYS A 136 37.49 9.73 10.14
C CYS A 136 36.61 9.73 8.87
N VAL A 137 37.24 9.87 7.71
CA VAL A 137 36.54 10.06 6.42
C VAL A 137 35.74 8.82 5.97
N GLU A 138 36.05 7.64 6.51
CA GLU A 138 35.32 6.39 6.26
C GLU A 138 34.10 6.20 7.18
N LEU A 139 33.86 7.13 8.10
CA LEU A 139 32.79 7.01 9.08
C LEU A 139 31.42 7.00 8.40
N SER A 140 30.67 5.92 8.66
CA SER A 140 29.38 5.65 8.03
C SER A 140 28.22 5.52 9.03
N ASP A 141 28.52 5.16 10.28
CA ASP A 141 27.56 4.97 11.36
C ASP A 141 28.11 5.61 12.63
N LEU A 142 27.51 6.73 13.05
CA LEU A 142 27.86 7.45 14.26
C LEU A 142 26.68 7.46 15.23
N LYS A 143 26.89 6.88 16.41
CA LYS A 143 25.93 6.87 17.51
C LYS A 143 26.51 7.56 18.72
N ALA A 144 25.86 8.63 19.15
CA ALA A 144 26.20 9.44 20.31
C ALA A 144 24.96 9.72 21.19
N SER A 145 23.97 8.82 21.13
CA SER A 145 22.69 8.98 21.86
C SER A 145 22.89 9.02 23.38
N LYS A 146 21.97 9.66 24.11
CA LYS A 146 21.92 9.74 25.58
C LYS A 146 23.24 10.22 26.19
N ASN A 147 23.69 11.40 25.75
CA ASN A 147 24.81 12.13 26.31
C ASN A 147 24.34 13.54 26.75
N VAL A 148 25.26 14.49 26.96
CA VAL A 148 24.95 15.89 27.27
C VAL A 148 25.54 16.84 26.22
N ILE A 149 25.60 16.39 24.96
CA ILE A 149 26.20 17.12 23.85
C ILE A 149 25.37 18.35 23.51
N VAL A 150 26.00 19.52 23.46
CA VAL A 150 25.33 20.81 23.18
C VAL A 150 25.36 21.17 21.69
N GLY A 151 26.37 20.70 20.95
CA GLY A 151 26.51 20.92 19.52
C GLY A 151 27.39 19.85 18.87
N LEU A 152 27.24 19.68 17.55
CA LEU A 152 28.11 18.85 16.74
C LEU A 152 29.26 19.71 16.19
N PRO A 153 30.51 19.21 16.17
CA PRO A 153 31.63 19.99 15.61
C PRO A 153 31.47 20.17 14.10
N GLU A 154 31.81 21.36 13.59
CA GLU A 154 31.71 21.67 12.15
C GLU A 154 32.61 20.77 11.29
N ASP A 155 33.72 20.27 11.83
CA ASP A 155 34.62 19.35 11.13
C ASP A 155 33.98 18.00 10.74
N LEU A 156 32.83 17.61 11.33
CA LEU A 156 32.06 16.44 10.87
C LEU A 156 31.56 16.58 9.43
N VAL A 157 31.62 17.77 8.84
CA VAL A 157 31.36 18.01 7.42
C VAL A 157 32.19 17.08 6.53
N ASN A 158 33.38 16.68 6.97
CA ASN A 158 34.29 15.80 6.23
C ASN A 158 33.86 14.32 6.23
N CYS A 159 32.98 13.90 7.14
CA CYS A 159 32.44 12.54 7.19
C CYS A 159 31.29 12.37 6.17
N SER A 160 31.58 12.60 4.89
CA SER A 160 30.58 12.59 3.79
C SER A 160 29.98 11.21 3.48
N LYS A 161 30.60 10.13 4.01
CA LYS A 161 30.10 8.75 3.91
C LYS A 161 29.09 8.37 4.99
N LEU A 162 28.69 9.31 5.86
CA LEU A 162 27.70 9.05 6.90
C LEU A 162 26.37 8.59 6.30
N THR A 163 25.94 7.39 6.69
CA THR A 163 24.67 6.76 6.33
C THR A 163 23.70 6.71 7.50
N LYS A 164 24.21 6.68 8.73
CA LYS A 164 23.43 6.63 9.97
C LYS A 164 24.02 7.60 10.99
N LEU A 165 23.16 8.45 11.53
CA LEU A 165 23.51 9.38 12.61
C LEU A 165 22.45 9.30 13.71
N ASP A 166 22.87 8.93 14.92
CA ASP A 166 22.02 8.91 16.10
C ASP A 166 22.59 9.80 17.20
N VAL A 167 21.91 10.90 17.48
CA VAL A 167 22.23 11.88 18.51
C VAL A 167 21.04 12.09 19.46
N GLU A 168 20.16 11.08 19.57
CA GLU A 168 18.99 11.07 20.46
C GLU A 168 19.36 11.45 21.90
N GLY A 169 18.51 12.19 22.62
CA GLY A 169 18.66 12.36 24.06
C GLY A 169 19.88 13.20 24.47
N ASN A 170 20.22 14.24 23.70
CA ASN A 170 21.30 15.18 23.99
C ASN A 170 20.73 16.57 24.38
N LYS A 171 21.57 17.62 24.26
CA LYS A 171 21.22 19.02 24.52
C LYS A 171 21.42 19.90 23.28
N LEU A 172 21.33 19.31 22.09
CA LEU A 172 21.52 20.03 20.83
C LEU A 172 20.46 21.13 20.68
N THR A 173 20.90 22.36 20.45
CA THR A 173 20.00 23.52 20.25
C THR A 173 19.79 23.86 18.78
N MET A 174 20.74 23.50 17.91
CA MET A 174 20.69 23.74 16.48
C MET A 174 21.39 22.63 15.69
N LEU A 175 21.02 22.49 14.43
CA LEU A 175 21.73 21.69 13.44
C LEU A 175 22.39 22.65 12.44
N SER A 176 23.68 22.46 12.16
CA SER A 176 24.42 23.31 11.22
C SER A 176 23.99 23.04 9.78
N GLU A 177 23.75 24.12 9.03
CA GLU A 177 23.42 24.08 7.59
C GLU A 177 24.50 23.40 6.76
N ASN A 178 25.77 23.59 7.14
CA ASN A 178 26.93 23.01 6.44
C ASN A 178 27.01 21.50 6.63
N LEU A 179 26.77 21.03 7.86
CA LEU A 179 26.79 19.61 8.19
C LEU A 179 25.71 18.86 7.39
N ILE A 180 24.47 19.36 7.45
CA ILE A 180 23.33 18.76 6.74
C ILE A 180 23.53 18.81 5.21
N ALA A 181 24.14 19.86 4.68
CA ALA A 181 24.44 19.94 3.25
C ALA A 181 25.44 18.88 2.78
N SER A 182 26.35 18.42 3.64
CA SER A 182 27.41 17.47 3.28
C SER A 182 26.98 16.00 3.34
N TRP A 183 26.10 15.63 4.29
CA TRP A 183 25.72 14.22 4.54
C TRP A 183 24.69 13.68 3.54
N THR A 184 24.93 13.85 2.24
CA THR A 184 24.03 13.45 1.14
C THR A 184 23.75 11.95 1.04
N MET A 185 24.54 11.12 1.71
CA MET A 185 24.40 9.66 1.82
C MET A 185 23.59 9.21 3.05
N LEU A 186 23.11 10.15 3.87
CA LEU A 186 22.40 9.82 5.11
C LEU A 186 21.05 9.16 4.80
N THR A 187 20.84 8.00 5.42
CA THR A 187 19.62 7.18 5.27
C THR A 187 18.79 7.17 6.55
N GLU A 188 19.44 7.26 7.71
CA GLU A 188 18.79 7.28 9.02
C GLU A 188 19.37 8.43 9.85
N PHE A 189 18.51 9.35 10.26
CA PHE A 189 18.88 10.45 11.15
C PHE A 189 17.95 10.49 12.35
N ASN A 190 18.49 10.24 13.54
CA ASN A 190 17.78 10.37 14.79
C ASN A 190 18.38 11.51 15.62
N ALA A 191 17.65 12.61 15.77
CA ALA A 191 17.99 13.73 16.64
C ALA A 191 16.86 14.04 17.64
N SER A 192 16.07 13.03 17.98
CA SER A 192 15.00 13.14 18.95
C SER A 192 15.49 13.45 20.38
N LYS A 193 14.60 13.93 21.25
CA LYS A 193 14.88 14.27 22.66
C LYS A 193 16.03 15.27 22.83
N ASN A 194 16.05 16.29 21.99
CA ASN A 194 17.01 17.40 22.04
C ASN A 194 16.29 18.72 22.34
N LEU A 195 16.96 19.85 22.11
CA LEU A 195 16.44 21.20 22.32
C LEU A 195 16.37 21.99 21.00
N LEU A 196 16.26 21.30 19.86
CA LEU A 196 16.28 21.91 18.53
C LEU A 196 15.07 22.82 18.34
N SER A 197 15.30 24.05 17.89
CA SER A 197 14.23 25.03 17.62
C SER A 197 13.75 25.06 16.17
N SER A 198 14.56 24.59 15.24
CA SER A 198 14.27 24.61 13.80
C SER A 198 15.00 23.48 13.07
N ILE A 199 14.52 23.18 11.87
CA ILE A 199 15.21 22.32 10.89
C ILE A 199 15.92 23.25 9.89
N PRO A 200 17.19 22.99 9.53
CA PRO A 200 17.94 23.80 8.57
C PRO A 200 17.34 23.75 7.15
N GLU A 201 17.49 24.84 6.39
CA GLU A 201 16.99 24.96 5.01
C GLU A 201 17.68 23.97 4.06
N ASN A 202 18.90 23.52 4.36
CA ASN A 202 19.61 22.54 3.54
C ASN A 202 19.15 21.09 3.73
N ILE A 203 18.08 20.83 4.52
CA ILE A 203 17.57 19.46 4.74
C ILE A 203 17.19 18.75 3.41
N GLY A 204 16.81 19.51 2.39
CA GLY A 204 16.52 18.98 1.06
C GLY A 204 17.69 18.26 0.38
N ASN A 205 18.93 18.46 0.83
CA ASN A 205 20.10 17.76 0.30
C ASN A 205 20.15 16.27 0.70
N LEU A 206 19.42 15.88 1.74
CA LEU A 206 19.37 14.50 2.25
C LEU A 206 18.43 13.62 1.40
N SER A 207 18.71 13.53 0.09
CA SER A 207 17.88 12.83 -0.89
C SER A 207 17.75 11.32 -0.67
N HIS A 208 18.68 10.71 0.07
CA HIS A 208 18.68 9.29 0.44
C HIS A 208 18.05 9.01 1.82
N LEU A 209 17.58 10.04 2.52
CA LEU A 209 17.03 9.89 3.87
C LEU A 209 15.75 9.06 3.82
N ILE A 210 15.74 7.94 4.55
CA ILE A 210 14.61 7.00 4.65
C ILE A 210 13.85 7.25 5.94
N ARG A 211 14.58 7.43 7.05
CA ARG A 211 14.01 7.65 8.38
C ARG A 211 14.57 8.91 9.01
N PHE A 212 13.68 9.84 9.36
CA PHE A 212 14.03 11.06 10.07
C PHE A 212 13.24 11.15 11.38
N ASP A 213 13.95 11.15 12.50
CA ASP A 213 13.35 11.22 13.82
C ASP A 213 13.80 12.47 14.58
N LEU A 214 12.85 13.35 14.86
CA LEU A 214 12.99 14.60 15.58
C LEU A 214 12.00 14.72 16.74
N HIS A 215 11.43 13.60 17.22
CA HIS A 215 10.45 13.63 18.31
C HIS A 215 11.01 14.30 19.57
N GLN A 216 10.17 14.94 20.38
CA GLN A 216 10.56 15.58 21.65
C GLN A 216 11.67 16.64 21.47
N ASN A 217 11.41 17.63 20.62
CA ASN A 217 12.24 18.81 20.43
C ASN A 217 11.40 20.09 20.66
N LYS A 218 11.92 21.25 20.25
CA LYS A 218 11.24 22.55 20.32
C LYS A 218 10.99 23.14 18.92
N ILE A 219 10.88 22.28 17.91
CA ILE A 219 10.79 22.72 16.51
C ILE A 219 9.44 23.39 16.25
N SER A 220 9.47 24.59 15.67
CA SER A 220 8.27 25.40 15.39
C SER A 220 7.77 25.33 13.94
N SER A 221 8.65 24.99 12.99
CA SER A 221 8.32 24.86 11.57
C SER A 221 9.18 23.82 10.87
N ILE A 222 8.68 23.33 9.73
CA ILE A 222 9.42 22.49 8.78
C ILE A 222 9.68 23.36 7.53
N PRO A 223 10.92 23.46 7.03
CA PRO A 223 11.25 24.28 5.87
C PRO A 223 10.68 23.68 4.57
N PRO A 224 10.34 24.51 3.57
CA PRO A 224 9.86 24.04 2.25
C PRO A 224 10.81 23.07 1.55
N SER A 225 12.12 23.20 1.80
CA SER A 225 13.16 22.34 1.23
C SER A 225 13.03 20.86 1.61
N ILE A 226 12.17 20.50 2.56
CA ILE A 226 11.84 19.09 2.88
C ILE A 226 11.43 18.29 1.65
N MET A 227 10.88 18.93 0.60
CA MET A 227 10.57 18.28 -0.69
C MET A 227 11.77 17.56 -1.33
N GLY A 228 13.01 17.97 -1.03
CA GLY A 228 14.22 17.33 -1.54
C GLY A 228 14.50 15.93 -0.94
N CYS A 229 13.92 15.61 0.22
CA CYS A 229 14.02 14.31 0.89
C CYS A 229 13.16 13.23 0.18
N SER A 230 13.34 13.04 -1.12
CA SER A 230 12.50 12.21 -1.99
C SER A 230 12.44 10.72 -1.61
N SER A 231 13.41 10.22 -0.83
CA SER A 231 13.44 8.85 -0.34
C SER A 231 12.76 8.63 1.01
N LEU A 232 12.22 9.68 1.64
CA LEU A 232 11.72 9.62 3.02
C LEU A 232 10.49 8.71 3.13
N VAL A 233 10.56 7.75 4.04
CA VAL A 233 9.51 6.74 4.31
C VAL A 233 8.90 6.95 5.69
N GLU A 234 9.72 7.31 6.68
CA GLU A 234 9.31 7.51 8.07
C GLU A 234 9.75 8.89 8.56
N PHE A 235 8.79 9.71 9.00
CA PHE A 235 9.06 11.02 9.54
C PHE A 235 8.36 11.21 10.90
N TYR A 236 9.16 11.32 11.96
CA TYR A 236 8.70 11.45 13.33
C TYR A 236 8.98 12.86 13.86
N MET A 237 7.92 13.62 14.12
CA MET A 237 7.93 15.01 14.58
C MET A 237 7.08 15.21 15.84
N GLY A 238 6.68 14.12 16.51
CA GLY A 238 5.83 14.17 17.70
C GLY A 238 6.46 14.92 18.88
N ASN A 239 5.64 15.55 19.74
CA ASN A 239 6.08 16.39 20.86
C ASN A 239 7.02 17.52 20.43
N ASN A 240 6.56 18.37 19.51
CA ASN A 240 7.24 19.59 19.09
C ASN A 240 6.30 20.80 19.25
N SER A 241 6.68 21.96 18.72
CA SER A 241 5.88 23.19 18.74
C SER A 241 5.37 23.56 17.34
N LEU A 242 5.13 22.59 16.46
CA LEU A 242 4.70 22.86 15.08
C LEU A 242 3.32 23.52 15.06
N SER A 243 3.22 24.67 14.39
CA SER A 243 1.95 25.41 14.25
C SER A 243 1.25 25.16 12.90
N SER A 244 2.02 24.82 11.87
CA SER A 244 1.55 24.46 10.53
C SER A 244 2.53 23.46 9.87
N LEU A 245 2.11 22.92 8.72
CA LEU A 245 2.97 22.12 7.84
C LEU A 245 3.16 22.87 6.51
N PRO A 246 4.35 22.81 5.87
CA PRO A 246 4.57 23.38 4.55
C PRO A 246 3.78 22.60 3.49
N THR A 247 3.37 23.27 2.40
CA THR A 247 2.61 22.62 1.31
C THR A 247 3.48 21.61 0.55
N GLU A 248 4.78 21.86 0.52
CA GLU A 248 5.83 21.04 -0.10
C GLU A 248 5.93 19.63 0.49
N ILE A 249 5.45 19.41 1.73
CA ILE A 249 5.43 18.07 2.33
C ILE A 249 4.63 17.10 1.47
N GLY A 250 3.62 17.57 0.73
CA GLY A 250 2.77 16.77 -0.15
C GLY A 250 3.51 16.12 -1.34
N VAL A 251 4.76 16.51 -1.61
CA VAL A 251 5.59 15.98 -2.70
C VAL A 251 6.26 14.64 -2.33
N LEU A 252 6.32 14.31 -1.03
CA LEU A 252 7.03 13.13 -0.51
C LEU A 252 6.29 11.81 -0.84
N SER A 253 6.36 11.39 -2.09
CA SER A 253 5.60 10.26 -2.64
C SER A 253 5.87 8.90 -1.96
N ARG A 254 7.02 8.74 -1.31
CA ARG A 254 7.42 7.51 -0.60
C ARG A 254 7.07 7.52 0.89
N LEU A 255 6.61 8.65 1.43
CA LEU A 255 6.31 8.77 2.84
C LEU A 255 5.14 7.85 3.19
N GLY A 256 5.39 6.91 4.11
CA GLY A 256 4.41 5.94 4.57
C GLY A 256 3.95 6.20 6.00
N ASN A 257 4.86 6.65 6.86
CA ASN A 257 4.59 6.90 8.27
C ASN A 257 4.91 8.36 8.61
N LEU A 258 3.88 9.10 9.02
CA LEU A 258 4.02 10.48 9.47
C LEU A 258 3.45 10.63 10.88
N ASP A 259 4.31 10.94 11.83
CA ASP A 259 3.94 11.16 13.22
C ASP A 259 4.10 12.64 13.58
N LEU A 260 2.98 13.29 13.87
CA LEU A 260 2.86 14.70 14.24
C LEU A 260 2.17 14.87 15.58
N HIS A 261 2.12 13.82 16.41
CA HIS A 261 1.38 13.85 17.67
C HIS A 261 1.91 14.93 18.62
N SER A 262 1.08 15.44 19.53
CA SER A 262 1.50 16.44 20.55
C SER A 262 2.21 17.66 19.94
N ASN A 263 1.57 18.32 18.98
CA ASN A 263 2.01 19.57 18.38
C ASN A 263 0.91 20.65 18.52
N GLN A 264 1.06 21.79 17.85
CA GLN A 264 0.11 22.92 17.90
C GLN A 264 -0.60 23.14 16.56
N LEU A 265 -0.72 22.09 15.74
CA LEU A 265 -1.31 22.17 14.40
C LEU A 265 -2.79 22.58 14.49
N LYS A 266 -3.15 23.66 13.80
CA LYS A 266 -4.54 24.14 13.72
C LYS A 266 -5.31 23.50 12.56
N GLU A 267 -4.59 23.13 11.51
CA GLU A 267 -5.12 22.50 10.31
C GLU A 267 -4.10 21.50 9.74
N TYR A 268 -4.60 20.60 8.90
CA TYR A 268 -3.79 19.74 8.05
C TYR A 268 -3.94 20.23 6.61
N PRO A 269 -2.85 20.60 5.91
CA PRO A 269 -2.96 21.24 4.60
C PRO A 269 -3.48 20.26 3.54
N VAL A 270 -4.23 20.79 2.58
CA VAL A 270 -4.84 20.00 1.49
C VAL A 270 -3.77 19.32 0.65
N GLU A 271 -2.63 19.97 0.44
CA GLU A 271 -1.50 19.45 -0.33
C GLU A 271 -0.90 18.19 0.30
N ALA A 272 -0.89 18.09 1.64
CA ALA A 272 -0.43 16.90 2.34
C ALA A 272 -1.39 15.70 2.16
N CYS A 273 -2.64 15.93 1.74
CA CYS A 273 -3.58 14.85 1.40
C CYS A 273 -3.18 14.08 0.12
N LYS A 274 -2.18 14.55 -0.64
CA LYS A 274 -1.60 13.85 -1.80
C LYS A 274 -0.64 12.72 -1.42
N LEU A 275 -0.28 12.62 -0.14
CA LEU A 275 0.64 11.62 0.37
C LEU A 275 0.03 10.22 0.38
N HIS A 276 0.87 9.21 0.09
CA HIS A 276 0.49 7.80 0.13
C HIS A 276 0.77 7.17 1.50
N LEU A 277 0.32 7.83 2.58
CA LEU A 277 0.56 7.39 3.96
C LEU A 277 -0.16 6.07 4.26
N SER A 278 0.46 5.25 5.11
CA SER A 278 -0.13 4.09 5.80
C SER A 278 -0.54 4.45 7.23
N VAL A 279 0.28 5.24 7.92
CA VAL A 279 0.05 5.70 9.30
C VAL A 279 0.22 7.21 9.38
N LEU A 280 -0.80 7.88 9.93
CA LEU A 280 -0.79 9.31 10.25
C LEU A 280 -1.23 9.51 11.71
N ASP A 281 -0.34 10.01 12.54
CA ASP A 281 -0.67 10.41 13.91
C ASP A 281 -0.75 11.94 14.01
N LEU A 282 -1.97 12.43 14.27
CA LEU A 282 -2.29 13.84 14.49
C LEU A 282 -2.83 14.07 15.91
N SER A 283 -2.68 13.09 16.82
CA SER A 283 -3.24 13.19 18.17
C SER A 283 -2.62 14.34 18.96
N ASN A 284 -3.37 14.86 19.94
CA ASN A 284 -2.96 15.96 20.82
C ASN A 284 -2.47 17.20 20.06
N ASN A 285 -3.23 17.64 19.05
CA ASN A 285 -3.02 18.89 18.33
C ASN A 285 -4.16 19.88 18.61
N SER A 286 -4.18 21.00 17.89
CA SER A 286 -5.24 22.02 17.97
C SER A 286 -6.19 21.99 16.76
N LEU A 287 -6.35 20.82 16.12
CA LEU A 287 -7.17 20.67 14.91
C LEU A 287 -8.65 20.91 15.23
N THR A 288 -9.26 21.85 14.50
CA THR A 288 -10.70 22.15 14.63
C THR A 288 -11.56 21.36 13.65
N GLY A 289 -10.96 20.91 12.54
CA GLY A 289 -11.55 20.09 11.49
C GLY A 289 -10.47 19.40 10.67
N LEU A 290 -10.90 18.63 9.67
CA LEU A 290 -10.02 17.95 8.71
C LEU A 290 -10.45 18.32 7.28
N PRO A 291 -9.50 18.48 6.34
CA PRO A 291 -9.84 18.72 4.95
C PRO A 291 -10.60 17.51 4.36
N PRO A 292 -11.69 17.72 3.60
CA PRO A 292 -12.41 16.63 2.93
C PRO A 292 -11.51 15.77 2.02
N GLU A 293 -10.46 16.38 1.43
CA GLU A 293 -9.46 15.75 0.56
C GLU A 293 -8.69 14.61 1.24
N MET A 294 -8.59 14.63 2.57
CA MET A 294 -8.03 13.52 3.34
C MET A 294 -8.79 12.21 3.07
N GLY A 295 -10.08 12.29 2.71
CA GLY A 295 -10.89 11.15 2.26
C GLY A 295 -10.34 10.43 1.02
N ASN A 296 -9.47 11.06 0.23
CA ASN A 296 -8.82 10.44 -0.94
C ASN A 296 -7.54 9.68 -0.62
N MET A 297 -7.05 9.71 0.64
CA MET A 297 -5.88 8.97 1.10
C MET A 297 -6.18 7.48 1.25
N THR A 298 -6.37 6.77 0.14
CA THR A 298 -6.83 5.37 0.11
C THR A 298 -5.84 4.37 0.71
N THR A 299 -4.56 4.74 0.82
CA THR A 299 -3.51 3.94 1.45
C THR A 299 -3.53 4.02 2.98
N LEU A 300 -4.23 5.00 3.56
CA LEU A 300 -4.16 5.31 4.99
C LEU A 300 -4.93 4.27 5.81
N ARG A 301 -4.19 3.48 6.58
CA ARG A 301 -4.73 2.39 7.40
C ARG A 301 -5.03 2.86 8.82
N LYS A 302 -4.16 3.71 9.37
CA LYS A 302 -4.25 4.18 10.76
C LYS A 302 -4.17 5.70 10.81
N LEU A 303 -5.26 6.33 11.24
CA LEU A 303 -5.36 7.76 11.50
C LEU A 303 -5.67 7.98 12.99
N LEU A 304 -4.78 8.65 13.72
CA LEU A 304 -4.98 8.97 15.14
C LEU A 304 -5.28 10.46 15.29
N LEU A 305 -6.38 10.78 15.97
CA LEU A 305 -6.91 12.15 16.09
C LEU A 305 -7.29 12.52 17.54
N THR A 306 -7.10 11.61 18.49
CA THR A 306 -7.48 11.80 19.90
C THR A 306 -6.82 13.04 20.48
N GLY A 307 -7.51 13.78 21.34
CA GLY A 307 -6.96 14.99 21.97
C GLY A 307 -6.97 16.25 21.10
N ASN A 308 -7.72 16.27 20.00
CA ASN A 308 -7.97 17.48 19.21
C ASN A 308 -9.36 18.09 19.48
N PRO A 309 -9.52 19.42 19.42
CA PRO A 309 -10.80 20.10 19.55
C PRO A 309 -11.65 20.04 18.26
N LEU A 310 -11.90 18.83 17.72
CA LEU A 310 -12.64 18.61 16.48
C LEU A 310 -14.14 18.87 16.69
N ARG A 311 -14.56 20.14 16.53
CA ARG A 311 -15.96 20.56 16.78
C ARG A 311 -16.93 20.12 15.68
N THR A 312 -16.42 19.88 14.47
CA THR A 312 -17.22 19.57 13.27
C THR A 312 -17.45 18.08 13.06
N LEU A 313 -16.74 17.21 13.80
CA LEU A 313 -16.80 15.75 13.65
C LEU A 313 -17.40 15.09 14.89
N ARG A 314 -18.30 14.13 14.69
CA ARG A 314 -18.84 13.32 15.80
C ARG A 314 -17.72 12.51 16.44
N SER A 315 -17.70 12.43 17.77
CA SER A 315 -16.69 11.68 18.55
C SER A 315 -16.57 10.21 18.14
N SER A 316 -17.67 9.58 17.72
CA SER A 316 -17.70 8.19 17.24
C SER A 316 -16.97 7.98 15.91
N LEU A 317 -16.86 9.00 15.06
CA LEU A 317 -16.07 8.94 13.82
C LEU A 317 -14.59 9.18 14.10
N VAL A 318 -14.27 10.08 15.03
CA VAL A 318 -12.90 10.40 15.45
C VAL A 318 -12.23 9.23 16.16
N SER A 319 -12.98 8.49 16.97
CA SER A 319 -12.50 7.30 17.70
C SER A 319 -12.76 5.97 16.97
N GLY A 320 -13.45 6.03 15.83
CA GLY A 320 -13.84 4.86 15.04
C GLY A 320 -12.76 4.37 14.07
N PRO A 321 -13.07 3.35 13.25
CA PRO A 321 -12.14 2.85 12.24
C PRO A 321 -11.80 3.91 11.18
N THR A 322 -10.50 4.05 10.85
CA THR A 322 -10.00 4.98 9.82
C THR A 322 -10.83 4.97 8.52
N PRO A 323 -11.20 3.81 7.92
CA PRO A 323 -11.93 3.81 6.66
C PRO A 323 -13.32 4.46 6.73
N ALA A 324 -13.98 4.41 7.88
CA ALA A 324 -15.30 5.03 8.07
C ALA A 324 -15.19 6.57 8.08
N LEU A 325 -14.17 7.11 8.76
CA LEU A 325 -13.89 8.54 8.76
C LEU A 325 -13.47 9.03 7.38
N LEU A 326 -12.60 8.29 6.68
CA LEU A 326 -12.20 8.64 5.31
C LEU A 326 -13.37 8.62 4.34
N LYS A 327 -14.28 7.64 4.46
CA LYS A 327 -15.52 7.60 3.67
C LYS A 327 -16.42 8.82 3.95
N TYR A 328 -16.54 9.22 5.21
CA TYR A 328 -17.28 10.42 5.60
C TYR A 328 -16.66 11.68 5.00
N LEU A 329 -15.34 11.87 5.14
CA LEU A 329 -14.63 13.03 4.55
C LEU A 329 -14.77 13.05 3.03
N ARG A 330 -14.68 11.89 2.37
CA ARG A 330 -14.90 11.78 0.92
C ARG A 330 -16.31 12.18 0.50
N SER A 331 -17.34 11.91 1.31
CA SER A 331 -18.72 12.36 1.03
C SER A 331 -18.92 13.87 1.22
N ARG A 332 -17.96 14.58 1.84
CA ARG A 332 -18.00 16.03 2.04
C ARG A 332 -17.33 16.78 0.88
N LEU A 333 -16.44 16.14 0.12
CA LEU A 333 -15.93 16.69 -1.15
C LEU A 333 -17.05 16.93 -2.16
N SER A 334 -18.14 16.18 -2.05
CA SER A 334 -19.35 16.35 -2.86
C SER A 334 -20.33 17.44 -2.36
N GLU A 335 -20.08 18.09 -1.22
CA GLU A 335 -20.94 19.15 -0.66
C GLU A 335 -20.30 20.56 -0.74
N GLY A 336 -19.06 20.70 -1.23
CA GLY A 336 -18.21 21.90 -1.06
C GLY A 336 -18.13 22.91 -2.21
N GLU A 337 -18.86 22.72 -3.32
CA GLU A 337 -18.88 23.67 -4.45
C GLU A 337 -20.28 24.23 -4.70
N ASP A 338 -20.95 24.72 -3.64
CA ASP A 338 -22.19 25.50 -3.74
C ASP A 338 -22.12 26.76 -2.85
N SER A 339 -21.28 27.72 -3.24
CA SER A 339 -21.60 29.14 -3.07
C SER A 339 -20.79 30.00 -4.05
N GLU A 340 -21.46 30.39 -5.14
CA GLU A 340 -21.14 31.47 -6.08
C GLU A 340 -19.98 31.25 -7.08
N ILE A 341 -20.24 30.45 -8.13
CA ILE A 341 -20.51 30.91 -9.52
C ILE A 341 -20.31 29.71 -10.49
N THR A 342 -21.42 29.33 -11.14
CA THR A 342 -21.60 28.40 -12.29
C THR A 342 -21.31 26.90 -12.09
N THR A 343 -22.41 26.15 -12.02
CA THR A 343 -22.53 24.68 -12.14
C THR A 343 -21.64 24.08 -13.23
N PRO A 344 -20.90 22.98 -12.99
CA PRO A 344 -20.20 22.26 -14.06
C PRO A 344 -21.24 21.70 -15.01
N THR A 345 -21.11 22.06 -16.28
CA THR A 345 -22.05 21.65 -17.31
C THR A 345 -21.92 20.15 -17.54
N LYS A 346 -22.96 19.50 -18.06
CA LYS A 346 -22.91 18.07 -18.44
C LYS A 346 -21.71 17.76 -19.37
N GLU A 347 -21.27 18.76 -20.13
CA GLU A 347 -20.14 18.73 -21.06
C GLU A 347 -18.78 18.56 -20.36
N ASP A 348 -18.61 19.14 -19.16
CA ASP A 348 -17.39 19.04 -18.37
C ASP A 348 -17.18 17.62 -17.81
N VAL A 349 -18.27 16.98 -17.40
CA VAL A 349 -18.27 15.60 -16.89
C VAL A 349 -17.94 14.60 -18.01
N ILE A 350 -18.51 14.82 -19.20
CA ILE A 350 -18.25 14.01 -20.38
C ILE A 350 -16.79 14.15 -20.83
N THR A 351 -16.26 15.37 -20.87
CA THR A 351 -14.86 15.65 -21.25
C THR A 351 -13.88 15.01 -20.27
N ARG A 352 -14.19 15.00 -18.97
CA ARG A 352 -13.37 14.34 -17.95
C ARG A 352 -13.39 12.82 -18.09
N ALA A 353 -14.56 12.23 -18.33
CA ALA A 353 -14.69 10.79 -18.56
C ALA A 353 -13.94 10.35 -19.84
N ALA A 354 -14.01 11.15 -20.91
CA ALA A 354 -13.24 10.93 -22.13
C ALA A 354 -11.73 10.94 -21.86
N ARG A 355 -11.21 11.93 -21.11
CA ARG A 355 -9.77 11.99 -20.75
C ARG A 355 -9.31 10.82 -19.88
N LEU A 356 -10.12 10.42 -18.90
CA LEU A 356 -9.80 9.28 -18.02
C LEU A 356 -9.76 7.96 -18.79
N SER A 357 -10.63 7.81 -19.81
CA SER A 357 -10.70 6.60 -20.63
C SER A 357 -9.43 6.31 -21.42
N ILE A 358 -8.62 7.35 -21.74
CA ILE A 358 -7.35 7.21 -22.45
C ILE A 358 -6.34 6.38 -21.62
N ALA A 359 -6.30 6.61 -20.30
CA ALA A 359 -5.36 5.91 -19.42
C ALA A 359 -5.92 4.57 -18.92
N SER A 360 -7.23 4.50 -18.62
CA SER A 360 -7.86 3.30 -18.05
C SER A 360 -8.28 2.26 -19.10
N LYS A 361 -8.40 2.66 -20.39
CA LYS A 361 -9.09 1.91 -21.46
C LYS A 361 -10.56 1.59 -21.13
N GLU A 362 -11.12 2.25 -20.12
CA GLU A 362 -12.52 2.12 -19.70
C GLU A 362 -13.21 3.48 -19.76
N LEU A 363 -14.27 3.57 -20.54
CA LEU A 363 -15.15 4.74 -20.62
C LEU A 363 -16.43 4.46 -19.83
N SER A 364 -16.66 5.20 -18.75
CA SER A 364 -17.90 5.13 -17.97
C SER A 364 -18.59 6.49 -17.96
N LEU A 365 -19.81 6.50 -18.51
CA LEU A 365 -20.75 7.63 -18.54
C LEU A 365 -22.08 7.23 -17.87
N GLU A 366 -22.05 6.37 -16.86
CA GLU A 366 -23.25 5.89 -16.17
C GLU A 366 -23.99 7.04 -15.46
N GLY A 367 -25.32 7.09 -15.61
CA GLY A 367 -26.17 7.93 -14.76
C GLY A 367 -26.16 9.43 -15.06
N LEU A 368 -25.61 9.86 -16.20
CA LEU A 368 -25.47 11.26 -16.58
C LEU A 368 -26.71 11.88 -17.25
N SER A 369 -27.80 11.11 -17.37
CA SER A 369 -29.04 11.52 -18.06
C SER A 369 -28.81 11.99 -19.50
N LEU A 370 -27.92 11.29 -20.22
CA LEU A 370 -27.59 11.58 -21.62
C LEU A 370 -28.70 11.11 -22.57
N SER A 371 -29.12 11.94 -23.52
CA SER A 371 -30.03 11.54 -24.61
C SER A 371 -29.29 10.99 -25.84
N ALA A 372 -28.04 11.39 -26.01
CA ALA A 372 -27.10 10.92 -27.03
C ALA A 372 -25.67 11.02 -26.45
N VAL A 373 -24.74 10.23 -26.97
CA VAL A 373 -23.32 10.31 -26.55
C VAL A 373 -22.58 11.24 -27.52
N PRO A 374 -21.87 12.27 -27.04
CA PRO A 374 -21.14 13.18 -27.91
C PRO A 374 -20.04 12.48 -28.71
N SER A 375 -19.81 12.93 -29.94
CA SER A 375 -18.87 12.38 -30.91
C SER A 375 -17.41 12.41 -30.41
N GLU A 376 -17.08 13.42 -29.62
CA GLU A 376 -15.73 13.76 -29.13
C GLU A 376 -15.20 12.72 -28.14
N VAL A 377 -16.10 11.95 -27.51
CA VAL A 377 -15.74 10.89 -26.56
C VAL A 377 -15.10 9.69 -27.28
N TRP A 378 -15.37 9.52 -28.58
CA TRP A 378 -14.95 8.37 -29.37
C TRP A 378 -13.60 8.55 -30.08
N GLU A 379 -12.90 9.67 -29.87
CA GLU A 379 -11.60 9.95 -30.48
C GLU A 379 -10.50 8.96 -30.04
N SER A 380 -10.65 8.33 -28.87
CA SER A 380 -9.73 7.31 -28.38
C SER A 380 -10.16 5.90 -28.84
N GLY A 381 -9.61 5.42 -29.96
CA GLY A 381 -9.96 4.11 -30.56
C GLY A 381 -9.53 2.85 -29.79
N GLU A 382 -8.99 2.99 -28.57
CA GLU A 382 -8.42 1.89 -27.76
C GLU A 382 -9.28 1.43 -26.57
N VAL A 383 -10.52 1.91 -26.45
CA VAL A 383 -11.40 1.57 -25.31
C VAL A 383 -11.81 0.08 -25.36
N ILE A 384 -11.61 -0.62 -24.24
CA ILE A 384 -11.92 -2.04 -24.06
C ILE A 384 -13.28 -2.23 -23.38
N LYS A 385 -13.71 -1.27 -22.55
CA LYS A 385 -15.00 -1.32 -21.84
C LYS A 385 -15.71 0.02 -21.91
N VAL A 386 -16.98 -0.01 -22.29
CA VAL A 386 -17.87 1.15 -22.37
C VAL A 386 -19.10 0.89 -21.51
N ASP A 387 -19.35 1.78 -20.55
CA ASP A 387 -20.55 1.79 -19.72
C ASP A 387 -21.36 3.07 -19.93
N LEU A 388 -22.51 2.92 -20.58
CA LEU A 388 -23.47 3.99 -20.84
C LEU A 388 -24.79 3.76 -20.09
N SER A 389 -24.77 2.94 -19.03
CA SER A 389 -25.98 2.55 -18.32
C SER A 389 -26.67 3.72 -17.60
N ARG A 390 -27.97 3.56 -17.30
CA ARG A 390 -28.78 4.56 -16.57
C ARG A 390 -28.83 5.94 -17.23
N ASN A 391 -28.88 5.98 -18.56
CA ASN A 391 -29.07 7.21 -19.32
C ASN A 391 -30.44 7.23 -20.02
N ALA A 392 -30.65 8.21 -20.91
CA ALA A 392 -31.86 8.37 -21.72
C ALA A 392 -31.56 8.15 -23.23
N ILE A 393 -30.56 7.32 -23.55
CA ILE A 393 -30.08 7.12 -24.92
C ILE A 393 -31.12 6.35 -25.73
N GLN A 394 -31.48 6.87 -26.90
CA GLN A 394 -32.45 6.23 -27.82
C GLN A 394 -31.77 5.48 -28.97
N GLU A 395 -30.65 6.00 -29.46
CA GLU A 395 -29.88 5.46 -30.58
C GLU A 395 -28.39 5.52 -30.24
N LEU A 396 -27.62 4.54 -30.73
CA LEU A 396 -26.17 4.51 -30.52
C LEU A 396 -25.46 5.34 -31.60
N PRO A 397 -24.38 6.05 -31.25
CA PRO A 397 -23.58 6.80 -32.22
C PRO A 397 -22.89 5.86 -33.22
N VAL A 398 -22.80 6.28 -34.48
CA VAL A 398 -22.13 5.49 -35.54
C VAL A 398 -20.63 5.34 -35.26
N GLU A 399 -20.05 6.29 -34.55
CA GLU A 399 -18.65 6.34 -34.14
C GLU A 399 -18.25 5.13 -33.27
N LEU A 400 -19.20 4.53 -32.54
CA LEU A 400 -18.97 3.30 -31.77
C LEU A 400 -18.51 2.15 -32.68
N SER A 401 -18.85 2.16 -33.97
CA SER A 401 -18.40 1.17 -34.94
C SER A 401 -16.87 1.20 -35.18
N SER A 402 -16.20 2.29 -34.83
CA SER A 402 -14.74 2.43 -34.94
C SER A 402 -13.99 1.83 -33.74
N CYS A 403 -14.68 1.49 -32.65
CA CYS A 403 -14.08 0.94 -31.42
C CYS A 403 -13.77 -0.56 -31.55
N ILE A 404 -12.87 -0.94 -32.47
CA ILE A 404 -12.54 -2.35 -32.77
C ILE A 404 -11.98 -3.15 -31.58
N SER A 405 -11.44 -2.45 -30.57
CA SER A 405 -10.87 -3.04 -29.35
C SER A 405 -11.91 -3.35 -28.26
N LEU A 406 -13.17 -2.94 -28.46
CA LEU A 406 -14.21 -3.02 -27.46
C LEU A 406 -14.60 -4.47 -27.16
N GLN A 407 -14.53 -4.85 -25.87
CA GLN A 407 -14.89 -6.17 -25.38
C GLN A 407 -16.16 -6.16 -24.53
N ILE A 408 -16.41 -5.07 -23.80
CA ILE A 408 -17.55 -4.96 -22.88
C ILE A 408 -18.37 -3.72 -23.21
N LEU A 409 -19.64 -3.90 -23.54
CA LEU A 409 -20.58 -2.82 -23.82
C LEU A 409 -21.81 -2.94 -22.90
N ILE A 410 -21.99 -1.95 -22.03
CA ILE A 410 -23.08 -1.89 -21.05
C ILE A 410 -24.02 -0.74 -21.43
N LEU A 411 -25.26 -1.09 -21.81
CA LEU A 411 -26.32 -0.18 -22.26
C LEU A 411 -27.58 -0.29 -21.40
N SER A 412 -27.47 -0.92 -20.24
CA SER A 412 -28.55 -1.20 -19.29
C SER A 412 -29.33 0.06 -18.91
N ARG A 413 -30.67 -0.04 -18.80
CA ARG A 413 -31.56 1.05 -18.35
C ARG A 413 -31.44 2.32 -19.18
N ASN A 414 -31.61 2.20 -20.50
CA ASN A 414 -31.68 3.31 -21.45
C ASN A 414 -33.07 3.39 -22.11
N LYS A 415 -33.19 4.14 -23.21
CA LYS A 415 -34.41 4.30 -24.02
C LYS A 415 -34.23 3.75 -25.43
N ILE A 416 -33.35 2.78 -25.62
CA ILE A 416 -33.03 2.19 -26.92
C ILE A 416 -34.25 1.43 -27.45
N LYS A 417 -34.71 1.81 -28.66
CA LYS A 417 -35.92 1.25 -29.27
C LYS A 417 -35.63 0.19 -30.31
N ASP A 418 -34.54 0.32 -31.04
CA ASP A 418 -34.22 -0.53 -32.19
C ASP A 418 -32.91 -1.30 -31.93
N TRP A 419 -32.82 -2.52 -32.44
CA TRP A 419 -31.63 -3.37 -32.30
C TRP A 419 -30.45 -2.77 -33.09
N PRO A 420 -29.31 -2.44 -32.46
CA PRO A 420 -28.19 -1.76 -33.13
C PRO A 420 -27.29 -2.73 -33.92
N GLY A 421 -27.89 -3.58 -34.77
CA GLY A 421 -27.19 -4.67 -35.46
C GLY A 421 -26.04 -4.21 -36.36
N ALA A 422 -26.17 -3.05 -37.02
CA ALA A 422 -25.13 -2.52 -37.89
C ALA A 422 -23.84 -2.16 -37.12
N ILE A 423 -23.98 -1.56 -35.92
CA ILE A 423 -22.84 -1.19 -35.06
C ILE A 423 -22.24 -2.44 -34.43
N LEU A 424 -23.08 -3.34 -33.91
CA LEU A 424 -22.63 -4.58 -33.28
C LEU A 424 -21.82 -5.46 -34.26
N LYS A 425 -22.22 -5.53 -35.53
CA LYS A 425 -21.50 -6.27 -36.58
C LYS A 425 -20.08 -5.73 -36.82
N SER A 426 -19.84 -4.45 -36.56
CA SER A 426 -18.53 -3.79 -36.71
C SER A 426 -17.62 -3.97 -35.49
N LEU A 427 -18.05 -4.64 -34.42
CA LEU A 427 -17.29 -4.86 -33.19
C LEU A 427 -16.79 -6.31 -33.09
N PRO A 428 -15.63 -6.65 -33.69
CA PRO A 428 -15.18 -8.04 -33.84
C PRO A 428 -14.77 -8.72 -32.52
N ASN A 429 -14.46 -7.92 -31.49
CA ASN A 429 -13.94 -8.39 -30.20
C ASN A 429 -14.96 -8.33 -29.06
N LEU A 430 -16.24 -8.04 -29.35
CA LEU A 430 -17.25 -7.89 -28.31
C LEU A 430 -17.55 -9.23 -27.63
N LEU A 431 -17.31 -9.27 -26.31
CA LEU A 431 -17.50 -10.46 -25.46
C LEU A 431 -18.70 -10.32 -24.52
N CYS A 432 -19.03 -9.10 -24.08
CA CYS A 432 -20.13 -8.85 -23.15
C CYS A 432 -21.03 -7.73 -23.67
N LEU A 433 -22.32 -8.02 -23.78
CA LEU A 433 -23.35 -7.05 -24.17
C LEU A 433 -24.50 -7.07 -23.16
N LYS A 434 -24.73 -5.93 -22.50
CA LYS A 434 -25.86 -5.75 -21.58
C LYS A 434 -26.82 -4.71 -22.13
N LEU A 435 -28.05 -5.14 -22.41
CA LEU A 435 -29.13 -4.34 -23.00
C LEU A 435 -30.40 -4.35 -22.13
N ASP A 436 -30.30 -4.84 -20.90
CA ASP A 436 -31.44 -4.97 -20.00
C ASP A 436 -32.16 -3.64 -19.74
N ASN A 437 -33.47 -3.73 -19.50
CA ASN A 437 -34.33 -2.59 -19.20
C ASN A 437 -34.32 -1.50 -20.29
N ASN A 438 -34.31 -1.89 -21.56
CA ASN A 438 -34.53 -1.02 -22.72
C ASN A 438 -35.89 -1.32 -23.40
N PRO A 439 -36.59 -0.30 -23.93
CA PRO A 439 -37.86 -0.48 -24.64
C PRO A 439 -37.66 -0.96 -26.09
N LEU A 440 -36.94 -2.07 -26.28
CA LEU A 440 -36.68 -2.64 -27.61
C LEU A 440 -37.99 -3.10 -28.27
N ARG A 441 -38.22 -2.67 -29.50
CA ARG A 441 -39.41 -3.00 -30.31
C ARG A 441 -39.32 -4.41 -30.87
N GLN A 442 -38.24 -4.72 -31.59
CA GLN A 442 -37.99 -6.03 -32.21
C GLN A 442 -36.50 -6.23 -32.47
N ILE A 443 -36.02 -7.45 -32.24
CA ILE A 443 -34.72 -7.94 -32.68
C ILE A 443 -34.94 -8.65 -34.02
N PRO A 444 -34.28 -8.22 -35.12
CA PRO A 444 -34.33 -8.91 -36.40
C PRO A 444 -33.95 -10.39 -36.29
N SER A 445 -34.48 -11.25 -37.17
CA SER A 445 -34.19 -12.69 -37.15
C SER A 445 -32.71 -13.03 -37.32
N ASP A 446 -31.95 -12.19 -38.03
CA ASP A 446 -30.51 -12.26 -38.21
C ASP A 446 -29.72 -11.43 -37.17
N GLY A 447 -30.40 -10.76 -36.24
CA GLY A 447 -29.80 -9.82 -35.29
C GLY A 447 -28.74 -10.45 -34.38
N PHE A 448 -28.92 -11.72 -34.00
CA PHE A 448 -27.95 -12.47 -33.18
C PHE A 448 -26.68 -12.89 -33.96
N GLN A 449 -26.74 -12.94 -35.30
CA GLN A 449 -25.55 -13.22 -36.12
C GLN A 449 -24.50 -12.12 -35.96
N ALA A 450 -24.93 -10.87 -35.75
CA ALA A 450 -24.06 -9.73 -35.49
C ALA A 450 -23.27 -9.83 -34.18
N VAL A 451 -23.70 -10.68 -33.23
CA VAL A 451 -23.10 -10.86 -31.90
C VAL A 451 -22.66 -12.30 -31.63
N SER A 452 -22.35 -13.07 -32.68
CA SER A 452 -22.01 -14.51 -32.61
C SER A 452 -20.81 -14.88 -31.72
N ARG A 453 -19.96 -13.90 -31.37
CA ARG A 453 -18.78 -14.06 -30.48
C ARG A 453 -19.03 -13.71 -29.02
N VAL A 454 -20.19 -13.13 -28.70
CA VAL A 454 -20.53 -12.69 -27.35
C VAL A 454 -20.64 -13.88 -26.41
N GLN A 455 -19.99 -13.78 -25.25
CA GLN A 455 -20.00 -14.76 -24.18
C GLN A 455 -21.02 -14.43 -23.11
N VAL A 456 -21.32 -13.14 -22.89
CA VAL A 456 -22.29 -12.67 -21.88
C VAL A 456 -23.33 -11.78 -22.55
N LEU A 457 -24.59 -12.21 -22.52
CA LEU A 457 -25.72 -11.46 -23.08
C LEU A 457 -26.82 -11.26 -22.04
N ASP A 458 -27.16 -10.01 -21.77
CA ASP A 458 -28.31 -9.65 -20.92
C ASP A 458 -29.36 -8.86 -21.72
N LEU A 459 -30.54 -9.46 -21.88
CA LEU A 459 -31.71 -8.86 -22.54
C LEU A 459 -32.88 -8.67 -21.58
N SER A 460 -32.64 -8.77 -20.27
CA SER A 460 -33.70 -8.77 -19.27
C SER A 460 -34.61 -7.54 -19.36
N GLY A 461 -35.93 -7.72 -19.28
CA GLY A 461 -36.90 -6.63 -19.28
C GLY A 461 -37.16 -5.99 -20.65
N THR A 462 -36.73 -6.61 -21.75
CA THR A 462 -36.98 -6.15 -23.14
C THR A 462 -38.19 -6.87 -23.80
N ALA A 463 -39.26 -7.09 -23.02
CA ALA A 463 -40.29 -8.13 -23.23
C ALA A 463 -40.89 -8.28 -24.65
N SER A 464 -41.02 -7.21 -25.42
CA SER A 464 -41.63 -7.23 -26.76
C SER A 464 -40.66 -7.60 -27.89
N SER A 465 -39.37 -7.81 -27.60
CA SER A 465 -38.32 -7.72 -28.62
C SER A 465 -37.85 -9.03 -29.24
N LEU A 466 -38.13 -10.20 -28.65
CA LEU A 466 -37.66 -11.48 -29.20
C LEU A 466 -38.46 -11.89 -30.45
N PRO A 467 -37.79 -12.33 -31.53
CA PRO A 467 -38.48 -12.88 -32.71
C PRO A 467 -39.12 -14.24 -32.38
N GLU A 468 -40.11 -14.66 -33.17
CA GLU A 468 -40.79 -15.97 -32.98
C GLU A 468 -39.82 -17.16 -33.01
N HIS A 469 -38.75 -17.06 -33.80
CA HIS A 469 -37.67 -18.05 -33.86
C HIS A 469 -36.32 -17.37 -33.64
N PRO A 470 -35.90 -17.20 -32.38
CA PRO A 470 -34.63 -16.55 -32.07
C PRO A 470 -33.47 -17.51 -32.36
N ALA A 471 -32.61 -17.12 -33.31
CA ALA A 471 -31.45 -17.88 -33.75
C ALA A 471 -30.28 -17.87 -32.74
N PHE A 472 -30.55 -18.16 -31.46
CA PHE A 472 -29.52 -18.25 -30.40
C PHE A 472 -28.43 -19.26 -30.73
N SER A 473 -28.76 -20.30 -31.51
CA SER A 473 -27.82 -21.30 -32.02
C SER A 473 -26.63 -20.71 -32.78
N SER A 474 -26.75 -19.49 -33.32
CA SER A 474 -25.66 -18.75 -33.95
C SER A 474 -24.58 -18.27 -32.97
N MET A 475 -24.89 -18.18 -31.68
CA MET A 475 -24.01 -17.69 -30.61
C MET A 475 -23.31 -18.84 -29.88
N SER A 476 -22.54 -19.64 -30.61
CA SER A 476 -21.88 -20.86 -30.09
C SER A 476 -20.89 -20.64 -28.92
N HIS A 477 -20.45 -19.40 -28.70
CA HIS A 477 -19.52 -19.01 -27.62
C HIS A 477 -20.23 -18.51 -26.35
N LEU A 478 -21.57 -18.49 -26.34
CA LEU A 478 -22.34 -17.92 -25.24
C LEU A 478 -22.21 -18.76 -23.97
N GLN A 479 -21.81 -18.10 -22.88
CA GLN A 479 -21.60 -18.70 -21.56
C GLN A 479 -22.63 -18.20 -20.54
N GLU A 480 -23.09 -16.95 -20.64
CA GLU A 480 -24.09 -16.39 -19.74
C GLU A 480 -25.21 -15.73 -20.54
N LEU A 481 -26.44 -16.13 -20.25
CA LEU A 481 -27.65 -15.62 -20.89
C LEU A 481 -28.68 -15.23 -19.83
N TYR A 482 -29.04 -13.95 -19.81
CA TYR A 482 -30.05 -13.39 -18.91
C TYR A 482 -31.27 -12.93 -19.70
N LEU A 483 -32.41 -13.53 -19.39
CA LEU A 483 -33.71 -13.33 -20.03
C LEU A 483 -34.79 -13.10 -18.97
N ARG A 484 -34.49 -12.30 -17.93
CA ARG A 484 -35.47 -12.03 -16.87
C ARG A 484 -36.58 -11.10 -17.36
N ARG A 485 -37.81 -11.23 -16.87
CA ARG A 485 -38.92 -10.30 -17.21
C ARG A 485 -39.17 -10.15 -18.72
N MET A 486 -39.02 -11.25 -19.47
CA MET A 486 -39.20 -11.29 -20.91
C MET A 486 -40.61 -11.67 -21.35
N GLN A 487 -41.51 -11.99 -20.39
CA GLN A 487 -42.86 -12.51 -20.67
C GLN A 487 -42.86 -13.83 -21.44
N LEU A 488 -41.81 -14.64 -21.29
CA LEU A 488 -41.72 -15.94 -21.95
C LEU A 488 -42.73 -16.94 -21.36
N HIS A 489 -43.49 -17.59 -22.24
CA HIS A 489 -44.40 -18.69 -21.88
C HIS A 489 -43.72 -20.06 -21.98
N GLU A 490 -42.75 -20.16 -22.91
CA GLU A 490 -41.90 -21.33 -23.11
C GLU A 490 -40.45 -20.88 -23.37
N VAL A 491 -39.51 -21.81 -23.19
CA VAL A 491 -38.09 -21.56 -23.47
C VAL A 491 -37.83 -21.88 -24.95
N PRO A 492 -37.26 -20.94 -25.74
CA PRO A 492 -36.92 -21.20 -27.13
C PRO A 492 -36.02 -22.44 -27.30
N SER A 493 -36.40 -23.36 -28.19
CA SER A 493 -35.72 -24.64 -28.38
C SER A 493 -34.24 -24.50 -28.74
N ASP A 494 -33.87 -23.43 -29.43
CA ASP A 494 -32.50 -23.20 -29.91
C ASP A 494 -31.50 -22.94 -28.77
N ILE A 495 -31.96 -22.51 -27.60
CA ILE A 495 -31.12 -22.32 -26.41
C ILE A 495 -30.49 -23.65 -25.98
N PHE A 496 -31.19 -24.77 -26.14
CA PHE A 496 -30.70 -26.10 -25.75
C PHE A 496 -29.51 -26.59 -26.60
N ASN A 497 -29.21 -25.93 -27.71
CA ASN A 497 -28.03 -26.23 -28.53
C ASN A 497 -26.75 -25.53 -28.02
N LEU A 498 -26.84 -24.64 -27.02
CA LEU A 498 -25.71 -23.86 -26.49
C LEU A 498 -24.86 -24.67 -25.51
N GLN A 499 -23.93 -25.47 -26.04
CA GLN A 499 -23.11 -26.40 -25.24
C GLN A 499 -22.12 -25.71 -24.28
N GLN A 500 -21.81 -24.43 -24.47
CA GLN A 500 -20.91 -23.65 -23.60
C GLN A 500 -21.64 -22.87 -22.50
N LEU A 501 -22.97 -22.92 -22.47
CA LEU A 501 -23.78 -22.12 -21.55
C LEU A 501 -23.60 -22.60 -20.11
N ARG A 502 -23.17 -21.68 -19.24
CA ARG A 502 -22.90 -21.88 -17.81
C ARG A 502 -23.99 -21.25 -16.95
N ILE A 503 -24.46 -20.06 -17.31
CA ILE A 503 -25.50 -19.35 -16.57
C ILE A 503 -26.67 -19.09 -17.51
N LEU A 504 -27.84 -19.56 -17.10
CA LEU A 504 -29.10 -19.27 -17.78
C LEU A 504 -30.10 -18.74 -16.76
N ASP A 505 -30.52 -17.50 -16.94
CA ASP A 505 -31.49 -16.87 -16.06
C ASP A 505 -32.79 -16.54 -16.78
N LEU A 506 -33.84 -17.26 -16.41
CA LEU A 506 -35.20 -17.16 -16.93
C LEU A 506 -36.17 -16.69 -15.84
N SER A 507 -35.67 -16.03 -14.80
CA SER A 507 -36.50 -15.60 -13.66
C SER A 507 -37.52 -14.52 -14.05
N GLN A 508 -38.64 -14.44 -13.32
CA GLN A 508 -39.68 -13.42 -13.54
C GLN A 508 -40.30 -13.50 -14.95
N ASN A 509 -40.56 -14.70 -15.45
CA ASN A 509 -41.28 -14.96 -16.71
C ASN A 509 -42.64 -15.62 -16.43
N SER A 510 -43.29 -16.12 -17.47
CA SER A 510 -44.61 -16.77 -17.41
C SER A 510 -44.53 -18.25 -17.78
N LEU A 511 -43.39 -18.90 -17.49
CA LEU A 511 -43.13 -20.30 -17.83
C LEU A 511 -44.04 -21.22 -17.00
N GLN A 512 -44.75 -22.14 -17.67
CA GLN A 512 -45.66 -23.10 -17.01
C GLN A 512 -44.99 -24.46 -16.73
N SER A 513 -44.01 -24.82 -17.55
CA SER A 513 -43.28 -26.08 -17.47
C SER A 513 -41.82 -25.90 -17.89
N VAL A 514 -40.97 -26.80 -17.42
CA VAL A 514 -39.56 -26.89 -17.83
C VAL A 514 -39.44 -28.05 -18.82
N SER A 515 -38.79 -27.81 -19.96
CA SER A 515 -38.57 -28.83 -21.00
C SER A 515 -37.59 -29.90 -20.54
N VAL A 516 -37.73 -31.14 -21.02
CA VAL A 516 -36.74 -32.22 -20.82
C VAL A 516 -35.40 -31.91 -21.50
N GLU A 517 -35.42 -31.06 -22.54
CA GLU A 517 -34.24 -30.70 -23.34
C GLU A 517 -33.15 -29.97 -22.53
N PHE A 518 -33.45 -29.47 -21.33
CA PHE A 518 -32.44 -28.91 -20.42
C PHE A 518 -31.30 -29.89 -20.12
N GLN A 519 -31.55 -31.21 -20.18
CA GLN A 519 -30.52 -32.23 -20.02
C GLN A 519 -29.35 -32.10 -21.01
N ARG A 520 -29.55 -31.41 -22.14
CA ARG A 520 -28.55 -31.20 -23.19
C ARG A 520 -27.56 -30.09 -22.86
N LEU A 521 -27.81 -29.28 -21.83
CA LEU A 521 -26.95 -28.19 -21.39
C LEU A 521 -25.93 -28.67 -20.34
N THR A 522 -25.03 -29.58 -20.74
CA THR A 522 -24.12 -30.27 -19.81
C THR A 522 -23.09 -29.35 -19.14
N SER A 523 -22.89 -28.14 -19.64
CA SER A 523 -21.98 -27.15 -19.06
C SER A 523 -22.66 -26.19 -18.07
N LEU A 524 -23.98 -26.32 -17.88
CA LEU A 524 -24.78 -25.39 -17.09
C LEU A 524 -24.46 -25.51 -15.60
N SER A 525 -24.03 -24.41 -14.99
CA SER A 525 -23.68 -24.28 -13.57
C SER A 525 -24.75 -23.57 -12.75
N GLU A 526 -25.45 -22.60 -13.35
CA GLU A 526 -26.51 -21.85 -12.69
C GLU A 526 -27.75 -21.74 -13.59
N LEU A 527 -28.90 -22.12 -13.03
CA LEU A 527 -30.21 -22.03 -13.67
C LEU A 527 -31.18 -21.24 -12.78
N GLY A 528 -31.53 -20.06 -13.24
CA GLY A 528 -32.53 -19.19 -12.62
C GLY A 528 -33.92 -19.43 -13.20
N LEU A 529 -34.86 -19.93 -12.40
CA LEU A 529 -36.26 -20.15 -12.77
C LEU A 529 -37.23 -19.50 -11.78
N SER A 530 -36.74 -18.63 -10.89
CA SER A 530 -37.56 -18.01 -9.85
C SER A 530 -38.68 -17.14 -10.44
N ASP A 531 -39.77 -16.96 -9.69
CA ASP A 531 -40.91 -16.12 -10.04
C ASP A 531 -41.51 -16.47 -11.42
N ASN A 532 -41.79 -17.75 -11.65
CA ASN A 532 -42.50 -18.26 -12.83
C ASN A 532 -43.82 -18.96 -12.40
N ASN A 533 -44.51 -19.62 -13.34
CA ASN A 533 -45.73 -20.40 -13.07
C ASN A 533 -45.49 -21.92 -13.15
N ILE A 534 -44.30 -22.37 -12.79
CA ILE A 534 -43.88 -23.78 -12.95
C ILE A 534 -44.52 -24.64 -11.85
N SER A 535 -45.28 -25.65 -12.27
CA SER A 535 -45.98 -26.55 -11.33
C SER A 535 -45.26 -27.89 -11.10
N VAL A 536 -44.54 -28.38 -12.12
CA VAL A 536 -43.84 -29.67 -12.14
C VAL A 536 -42.47 -29.49 -12.82
N LEU A 537 -41.46 -30.19 -12.29
CA LEU A 537 -40.12 -30.29 -12.88
C LEU A 537 -39.91 -31.69 -13.48
N PRO A 538 -39.31 -31.81 -14.68
CA PRO A 538 -38.98 -33.09 -15.28
C PRO A 538 -37.87 -33.80 -14.49
N PRO A 539 -37.97 -35.13 -14.25
CA PRO A 539 -36.91 -35.94 -13.63
C PRO A 539 -35.54 -35.80 -14.32
N GLU A 540 -35.54 -35.63 -15.64
CA GLU A 540 -34.36 -35.51 -16.50
C GLU A 540 -33.48 -34.30 -16.15
N LEU A 541 -34.03 -33.28 -15.48
CA LEU A 541 -33.25 -32.15 -14.97
C LEU A 541 -32.19 -32.62 -13.94
N GLY A 542 -32.43 -33.73 -13.25
CA GLY A 542 -31.47 -34.37 -12.34
C GLY A 542 -30.22 -34.92 -13.03
N LEU A 543 -30.24 -35.09 -14.36
CA LEU A 543 -29.06 -35.51 -15.14
C LEU A 543 -28.00 -34.42 -15.28
N LEU A 544 -28.33 -33.17 -14.91
CA LEU A 544 -27.37 -32.06 -14.85
C LEU A 544 -26.49 -32.10 -13.59
N GLU A 545 -26.56 -33.14 -12.76
CA GLU A 545 -25.58 -33.37 -11.68
C GLU A 545 -24.34 -34.08 -12.25
N PRO A 546 -23.09 -33.61 -11.99
CA PRO A 546 -22.70 -32.58 -11.02
C PRO A 546 -22.53 -31.16 -11.60
N SER A 547 -22.86 -30.91 -12.87
CA SER A 547 -22.57 -29.62 -13.52
C SER A 547 -23.35 -28.47 -12.90
N LEU A 548 -24.63 -28.67 -12.60
CA LEU A 548 -25.53 -27.64 -12.08
C LEU A 548 -25.38 -27.47 -10.57
N GLN A 549 -24.82 -26.33 -10.16
CA GLN A 549 -24.50 -25.99 -8.78
C GLN A 549 -25.59 -25.14 -8.12
N ALA A 550 -26.23 -24.26 -8.90
CA ALA A 550 -27.27 -23.36 -8.43
C ALA A 550 -28.55 -23.52 -9.24
N LEU A 551 -29.62 -23.96 -8.60
CA LEU A 551 -30.97 -23.99 -9.17
C LEU A 551 -31.89 -23.10 -8.32
N ARG A 552 -32.37 -22.00 -8.90
CA ARG A 552 -33.27 -21.05 -8.23
C ARG A 552 -34.70 -21.32 -8.69
N LEU A 553 -35.58 -21.67 -7.75
CA LEU A 553 -36.98 -22.06 -8.04
C LEU A 553 -38.01 -21.28 -7.21
N ASP A 554 -37.56 -20.29 -6.46
CA ASP A 554 -38.41 -19.51 -5.54
C ASP A 554 -39.57 -18.85 -6.29
N GLY A 555 -40.71 -18.63 -5.63
CA GLY A 555 -41.84 -17.93 -6.26
C GLY A 555 -42.64 -18.74 -7.30
N ASN A 556 -42.40 -20.04 -7.45
CA ASN A 556 -43.20 -20.93 -8.33
C ASN A 556 -44.28 -21.71 -7.56
N PRO A 557 -45.46 -22.00 -8.16
CA PRO A 557 -46.52 -22.81 -7.55
C PRO A 557 -46.24 -24.32 -7.64
N MET A 558 -45.04 -24.76 -7.26
CA MET A 558 -44.61 -26.15 -7.36
C MET A 558 -45.41 -27.06 -6.44
N ARG A 559 -45.93 -28.17 -7.00
CA ARG A 559 -46.67 -29.19 -6.25
C ARG A 559 -45.95 -30.54 -6.18
N SER A 560 -44.96 -30.78 -7.04
CA SER A 560 -44.30 -32.09 -7.20
C SER A 560 -43.18 -32.37 -6.21
N ILE A 561 -42.55 -31.34 -5.63
CA ILE A 561 -41.41 -31.46 -4.71
C ILE A 561 -41.80 -30.92 -3.34
N ARG A 562 -41.59 -31.72 -2.29
CA ARG A 562 -41.84 -31.27 -0.90
C ARG A 562 -40.92 -30.12 -0.54
N ARG A 563 -41.45 -29.11 0.16
CA ARG A 563 -40.71 -27.92 0.61
C ARG A 563 -39.44 -28.27 1.39
N THR A 564 -39.48 -29.32 2.21
CA THR A 564 -38.32 -29.83 2.97
C THR A 564 -37.15 -30.29 2.10
N ILE A 565 -37.38 -30.64 0.83
CA ILE A 565 -36.33 -31.02 -0.13
C ILE A 565 -35.79 -29.76 -0.81
N LEU A 566 -36.65 -28.81 -1.16
CA LEU A 566 -36.26 -27.50 -1.70
C LEU A 566 -35.34 -26.75 -0.73
N ASP A 567 -35.66 -26.75 0.57
CA ASP A 567 -34.88 -26.07 1.61
C ASP A 567 -33.47 -26.68 1.82
N ARG A 568 -33.23 -27.92 1.35
CA ARG A 568 -31.91 -28.58 1.42
C ARG A 568 -30.97 -28.18 0.28
N GLY A 569 -31.42 -27.30 -0.61
CA GLY A 569 -30.61 -26.71 -1.69
C GLY A 569 -30.53 -27.56 -2.96
N THR A 570 -29.89 -26.98 -3.99
CA THR A 570 -29.80 -27.51 -5.38
C THR A 570 -29.54 -29.01 -5.45
N LYS A 571 -28.50 -29.49 -4.74
CA LYS A 571 -28.05 -30.88 -4.82
C LYS A 571 -29.12 -31.89 -4.35
N ALA A 572 -29.87 -31.54 -3.32
CA ALA A 572 -30.94 -32.39 -2.80
C ALA A 572 -32.12 -32.49 -3.79
N VAL A 573 -32.42 -31.36 -4.47
CA VAL A 573 -33.47 -31.29 -5.50
C VAL A 573 -33.09 -32.12 -6.72
N LEU A 574 -31.84 -31.99 -7.22
CA LEU A 574 -31.38 -32.74 -8.38
C LEU A 574 -31.32 -34.25 -8.13
N ASN A 575 -30.84 -34.68 -6.95
CA ASN A 575 -30.84 -36.09 -6.59
C ASN A 575 -32.26 -36.66 -6.50
N TYR A 576 -33.20 -35.91 -5.89
CA TYR A 576 -34.61 -36.32 -5.82
C TYR A 576 -35.24 -36.50 -7.21
N LEU A 577 -34.91 -35.64 -8.18
CA LEU A 577 -35.38 -35.74 -9.55
C LEU A 577 -34.73 -36.94 -10.28
N LYS A 578 -33.42 -37.15 -10.08
CA LYS A 578 -32.67 -38.28 -10.67
C LYS A 578 -33.23 -39.64 -10.25
N ASP A 579 -33.64 -39.79 -8.99
CA ASP A 579 -34.25 -41.02 -8.46
C ASP A 579 -35.66 -41.32 -9.04
N LYS A 580 -36.25 -40.38 -9.78
CA LYS A 580 -37.58 -40.49 -10.39
C LYS A 580 -37.54 -40.75 -11.90
N ILE A 581 -36.37 -40.87 -12.49
CA ILE A 581 -36.20 -41.21 -13.91
C ILE A 581 -36.60 -42.70 -14.09
N PRO A 582 -37.59 -43.03 -14.95
CA PRO A 582 -37.92 -44.41 -15.25
C PRO A 582 -36.70 -45.16 -15.82
N GLN A 583 -36.42 -46.37 -15.34
CA GLN A 583 -35.33 -47.22 -15.83
C GLN A 583 -35.52 -47.66 -17.28
#